data_AF-A0A8H3CIL2-F1
#
_entry.id   AF-A0A8H3CIL2-F1
#
_cell.length_a   1.000
_cell.length_b   1.000
_cell.length_c   1.000
_cell.angle_alpha   90.00
_cell.angle_beta   90.00
_cell.angle_gamma   90.00
#
_symmetry.space_group_name_H-M   'P 1'
#
loop_
_entity.id
_entity.type
_entity.pdbx_description
1 polymer ?
#
loop_
_entity_poly.entity_id
_entity_poly.type
_entity_poly.pdbx_seq_one_letter_code
_entity_poly.pdbx_strand_id
1 'polypeptide(L)'
;MLDDLDLATAKTNAMIADTSIVFTYSYQTEFVDRDNLTLWSNGDELIKTVAAECNNTIVVIHSGQQVLMESWVDNPNVTAVVFAYYPGQETGNAIASVLYGEVNPSGKLPFTLAKSLSDYPPNGIYTENVSDPHVVFEEGNLIDYRWY
;
A
#
# COMPACT_ATOMS: atom_id res chain seq x y z
N MET A 1 -12.63 -0.72 -18.75
CA MET A 1 -12.28 -0.54 -17.33
C MET A 1 -11.11 -1.48 -17.10
N LEU A 2 -9.97 -0.97 -16.62
CA LEU A 2 -8.84 -1.84 -16.30
C LEU A 2 -9.27 -2.68 -15.09
N ASP A 3 -9.14 -4.00 -15.21
CA ASP A 3 -9.39 -4.95 -14.13
C ASP A 3 -8.03 -5.26 -13.51
N ASP A 4 -7.91 -5.11 -12.18
CA ASP A 4 -6.65 -5.34 -11.44
C ASP A 4 -6.19 -6.81 -11.54
N LEU A 5 -7.07 -7.71 -11.97
CA LEU A 5 -6.77 -9.11 -12.26
C LEU A 5 -6.35 -9.36 -13.72
N ASP A 6 -6.55 -8.42 -14.64
CA ASP A 6 -6.15 -8.54 -16.04
C ASP A 6 -4.71 -8.06 -16.27
N LEU A 7 -3.77 -8.87 -15.74
CA LEU A 7 -2.34 -8.63 -15.87
C LEU A 7 -1.86 -8.59 -17.33
N ALA A 8 -2.54 -9.32 -18.24
CA ALA A 8 -2.17 -9.36 -19.66
C ALA A 8 -2.42 -8.02 -20.35
N THR A 9 -3.58 -7.41 -20.09
CA THR A 9 -3.91 -6.06 -20.57
C THR A 9 -3.04 -5.01 -19.89
N ALA A 10 -2.83 -5.10 -18.57
CA ALA A 10 -1.96 -4.19 -17.84
C ALA A 10 -0.53 -4.16 -18.43
N LYS A 11 0.06 -5.34 -18.66
CA LYS A 11 1.36 -5.51 -19.34
C LYS A 11 1.37 -4.84 -20.72
N THR A 12 0.35 -5.09 -21.53
CA THR A 12 0.26 -4.56 -22.90
C THR A 12 0.21 -3.03 -22.93
N ASN A 13 -0.55 -2.43 -22.02
CA ASN A 13 -0.63 -0.98 -21.89
C ASN A 13 0.67 -0.37 -21.35
N ALA A 14 1.31 -1.03 -20.37
CA ALA A 14 2.56 -0.57 -19.79
C ALA A 14 3.71 -0.52 -20.82
N MET A 15 3.76 -1.47 -21.77
CA MET A 15 4.77 -1.50 -22.84
C MET A 15 4.76 -0.28 -23.76
N ILE A 16 3.61 0.39 -23.90
CA ILE A 16 3.44 1.52 -24.83
C ILE A 16 3.31 2.87 -24.10
N ALA A 17 3.32 2.86 -22.77
CA ALA A 17 3.14 4.06 -21.97
C ALA A 17 4.50 4.68 -21.59
N ASP A 18 4.64 5.99 -21.77
CA ASP A 18 5.79 6.73 -21.24
C ASP A 18 5.80 6.76 -19.70
N THR A 19 4.63 6.59 -19.08
CA THR A 19 4.44 6.56 -17.62
C THR A 19 3.21 5.74 -17.28
N SER A 20 3.34 4.84 -16.31
CA SER A 20 2.23 4.04 -15.80
C SER A 20 1.87 4.46 -14.38
N ILE A 21 0.59 4.70 -14.11
CA ILE A 21 0.08 5.02 -12.78
C ILE A 21 -0.77 3.85 -12.30
N VAL A 22 -0.31 3.13 -11.28
CA VAL A 22 -0.96 1.94 -10.74
C VAL A 22 -1.65 2.30 -9.44
N PHE A 23 -2.98 2.23 -9.42
CA PHE A 23 -3.78 2.43 -8.21
C PHE A 23 -3.94 1.09 -7.50
N THR A 24 -3.66 1.07 -6.20
CA THR A 24 -3.78 -0.12 -5.36
C THR A 24 -4.51 0.21 -4.07
N TYR A 25 -4.98 -0.80 -3.36
CA TYR A 25 -5.65 -0.61 -2.10
C TYR A 25 -5.43 -1.76 -1.13
N SER A 26 -5.69 -1.51 0.15
CA SER A 26 -5.99 -2.57 1.13
C SER A 26 -7.45 -2.45 1.54
N TYR A 27 -8.15 -3.55 1.71
CA TYR A 27 -9.50 -3.50 2.27
C TYR A 27 -9.44 -3.39 3.79
N GLN A 28 -10.31 -2.56 4.35
CA GLN A 28 -10.44 -2.33 5.78
C GLN A 28 -11.91 -2.09 6.11
N THR A 29 -12.36 -2.63 7.23
CA THR A 29 -13.73 -2.47 7.71
C THR A 29 -13.72 -2.44 9.23
N GLU A 30 -14.76 -1.85 9.82
CA GLU A 30 -15.05 -2.08 11.24
C GLU A 30 -15.31 -3.58 11.47
N PHE A 31 -15.07 -4.05 12.70
CA PHE A 31 -15.35 -5.40 13.21
C PHE A 31 -14.36 -6.50 12.82
N VAL A 32 -13.56 -6.32 11.75
CA VAL A 32 -12.63 -7.36 11.27
C VAL A 32 -11.27 -6.75 10.98
N ASP A 33 -10.24 -7.32 11.62
CA ASP A 33 -8.85 -6.98 11.33
C ASP A 33 -8.39 -7.56 9.99
N ARG A 34 -7.30 -7.03 9.44
CA ARG A 34 -6.72 -7.57 8.20
C ARG A 34 -5.96 -8.86 8.48
N ASP A 35 -6.12 -9.85 7.61
CA ASP A 35 -5.37 -11.12 7.68
C ASP A 35 -3.87 -10.97 7.34
N ASN A 36 -3.50 -9.88 6.65
CA ASN A 36 -2.13 -9.58 6.26
C ASN A 36 -1.96 -8.07 5.96
N LEU A 37 -0.71 -7.68 5.73
CA LEU A 37 -0.32 -6.32 5.39
C LEU A 37 0.02 -6.13 3.90
N THR A 38 -0.39 -7.05 3.01
CA THR A 38 -0.14 -6.92 1.56
C THR A 38 -1.22 -6.07 0.88
N LEU A 39 -1.00 -5.69 -0.37
CA LEU A 39 -2.05 -5.06 -1.18
C LEU A 39 -3.09 -6.11 -1.59
N TRP A 40 -4.35 -5.71 -1.63
CA TRP A 40 -5.46 -6.61 -1.94
C TRP A 40 -5.70 -6.68 -3.46
N SER A 41 -6.49 -7.67 -3.90
CA SER A 41 -6.82 -7.87 -5.31
C SER A 41 -5.60 -7.94 -6.23
N ASN A 42 -4.55 -8.64 -5.77
CA ASN A 42 -3.32 -8.86 -6.52
C ASN A 42 -2.49 -7.59 -6.79
N GLY A 43 -2.69 -6.52 -6.01
CA GLY A 43 -2.02 -5.22 -6.22
C GLY A 43 -0.49 -5.29 -6.27
N ASP A 44 0.14 -6.12 -5.43
CA ASP A 44 1.60 -6.30 -5.46
C ASP A 44 2.09 -6.89 -6.78
N GLU A 45 1.34 -7.84 -7.35
CA GLU A 45 1.69 -8.48 -8.62
C GLU A 45 1.38 -7.56 -9.81
N LEU A 46 0.31 -6.77 -9.73
CA LEU A 46 0.01 -5.74 -10.73
C LEU A 46 1.14 -4.71 -10.81
N ILE A 47 1.64 -4.23 -9.67
CA ILE A 47 2.79 -3.30 -9.62
C ILE A 47 4.00 -3.95 -10.29
N LYS A 48 4.35 -5.18 -9.92
CA LYS A 48 5.51 -5.89 -10.50
C LYS A 48 5.36 -6.09 -12.00
N THR A 49 4.17 -6.46 -12.46
CA THR A 49 3.86 -6.67 -13.88
C THR A 49 4.03 -5.38 -14.67
N VAL A 50 3.48 -4.27 -14.18
CA VAL A 50 3.59 -2.96 -14.86
C VAL A 50 5.02 -2.45 -14.82
N ALA A 51 5.68 -2.52 -13.67
CA ALA A 51 7.07 -2.08 -13.50
C ALA A 51 8.06 -2.94 -14.30
N ALA A 52 7.71 -4.16 -14.72
CA ALA A 52 8.55 -4.95 -15.61
C ALA A 52 8.58 -4.40 -17.06
N GLU A 53 7.52 -3.70 -17.49
CA GLU A 53 7.36 -3.23 -18.87
C GLU A 53 7.49 -1.71 -19.02
N CYS A 54 7.18 -0.95 -17.97
CA CYS A 54 7.25 0.52 -17.96
C CYS A 54 8.32 0.99 -16.96
N ASN A 55 9.32 1.71 -17.46
CA ASN A 55 10.45 2.21 -16.66
C ASN A 55 10.11 3.45 -15.80
N ASN A 56 8.89 3.96 -15.88
CA ASN A 56 8.39 5.05 -15.08
C ASN A 56 7.01 4.70 -14.50
N THR A 57 7.03 3.92 -13.41
CA THR A 57 5.84 3.45 -12.72
C THR A 57 5.63 4.24 -11.43
N ILE A 58 4.47 4.89 -11.32
CA ILE A 58 4.01 5.60 -10.13
C ILE A 58 2.96 4.73 -9.44
N VAL A 59 3.16 4.42 -8.16
CA VAL A 59 2.20 3.64 -7.37
C VAL A 59 1.38 4.58 -6.49
N VAL A 60 0.05 4.49 -6.56
CA VAL A 60 -0.88 5.23 -5.70
C VAL A 60 -1.58 4.25 -4.76
N ILE A 61 -1.35 4.39 -3.45
CA ILE A 61 -1.83 3.46 -2.44
C ILE A 61 -3.02 4.05 -1.69
N HIS A 62 -4.14 3.33 -1.73
CA HIS A 62 -5.31 3.57 -0.90
C HIS A 62 -5.36 2.61 0.29
N SER A 63 -4.75 3.02 1.40
CA SER A 63 -4.77 2.26 2.65
C SER A 63 -4.85 3.21 3.84
N GLY A 64 -5.64 2.86 4.86
CA GLY A 64 -5.69 3.59 6.12
C GLY A 64 -4.60 3.21 7.13
N GLN A 65 -3.82 2.15 6.86
CA GLN A 65 -2.80 1.62 7.78
C GLN A 65 -1.59 1.11 6.98
N GLN A 66 -0.68 0.39 7.64
CA GLN A 66 0.57 -0.09 7.06
C GLN A 66 0.34 -1.10 5.93
N VAL A 67 1.18 -0.99 4.89
CA VAL A 67 1.28 -1.95 3.79
C VAL A 67 2.76 -2.32 3.63
N LEU A 68 3.06 -3.60 3.45
CA LEU A 68 4.40 -4.08 3.16
C LEU A 68 4.73 -3.82 1.68
N MET A 69 5.84 -3.12 1.43
CA MET A 69 6.19 -2.66 0.08
C MET A 69 7.50 -3.26 -0.45
N GLU A 70 8.31 -3.92 0.39
CA GLU A 70 9.66 -4.40 0.03
C GLU A 70 9.68 -5.37 -1.16
N SER A 71 8.54 -5.98 -1.51
CA SER A 71 8.47 -6.87 -2.68
C SER A 71 8.54 -6.13 -4.03
N TRP A 72 8.36 -4.81 -4.05
CA TRP A 72 8.33 -4.01 -5.29
C TRP A 72 8.90 -2.59 -5.15
N VAL A 73 9.01 -2.02 -3.95
CA VAL A 73 9.37 -0.60 -3.74
C VAL A 73 10.79 -0.25 -4.21
N ASP A 74 11.72 -1.21 -4.12
CA ASP A 74 13.11 -1.04 -4.57
C ASP A 74 13.30 -1.39 -6.06
N ASN A 75 12.21 -1.68 -6.80
CA ASN A 75 12.30 -1.88 -8.24
C ASN A 75 12.72 -0.55 -8.91
N PRO A 76 13.79 -0.52 -9.74
CA PRO A 76 14.28 0.71 -10.35
C PRO A 76 13.27 1.40 -11.27
N ASN A 77 12.25 0.67 -11.74
CA ASN A 77 11.19 1.20 -12.59
C ASN A 77 10.01 1.78 -11.78
N VAL A 78 9.98 1.60 -10.46
CA VAL A 78 9.05 2.30 -9.56
C VAL A 78 9.70 3.61 -9.14
N THR A 79 9.23 4.71 -9.73
CA THR A 79 9.87 6.03 -9.61
C THR A 79 9.25 6.91 -8.53
N ALA A 80 8.01 6.61 -8.13
CA ALA A 80 7.31 7.32 -7.06
C ALA A 80 6.23 6.45 -6.40
N VAL A 81 6.00 6.73 -5.11
CA VAL A 81 4.89 6.17 -4.34
C VAL A 81 4.10 7.31 -3.70
N VAL A 82 2.79 7.34 -3.94
CA VAL A 82 1.85 8.28 -3.34
C VAL A 82 0.96 7.52 -2.37
N PHE A 83 1.16 7.75 -1.07
CA PHE A 83 0.29 7.20 -0.04
C PHE A 83 -0.94 8.10 0.14
N ALA A 84 -2.04 7.75 -0.52
CA ALA A 84 -3.21 8.61 -0.68
C ALA A 84 -4.26 8.46 0.43
N TYR A 85 -4.15 7.44 1.28
CA TYR A 85 -5.20 7.06 2.24
C TYR A 85 -6.55 6.83 1.54
N TYR A 86 -7.66 7.24 2.17
CA TYR A 86 -8.98 7.31 1.55
C TYR A 86 -9.42 8.79 1.50
N PRO A 87 -9.03 9.54 0.46
CA PRO A 87 -9.15 11.01 0.43
C PRO A 87 -10.57 11.53 0.12
N GLY A 88 -11.59 10.67 0.24
CA GLY A 88 -12.99 11.03 0.07
C GLY A 88 -13.40 11.32 -1.37
N GLN A 89 -14.49 12.09 -1.53
CA GLN A 89 -15.15 12.31 -2.82
C GLN A 89 -14.27 13.04 -3.86
N GLU A 90 -13.29 13.83 -3.41
CA GLU A 90 -12.38 14.58 -4.27
C GLU A 90 -11.07 13.82 -4.57
N THR A 91 -11.05 12.50 -4.34
CA THR A 91 -9.85 11.64 -4.51
C THR A 91 -9.13 11.88 -5.83
N GLY A 92 -9.86 11.89 -6.95
CA GLY A 92 -9.28 12.07 -8.28
C GLY A 92 -8.61 13.43 -8.45
N ASN A 93 -9.30 14.50 -8.05
CA ASN A 93 -8.78 15.86 -8.15
C ASN A 93 -7.57 16.07 -7.25
N ALA A 94 -7.63 15.60 -6.00
CA ALA A 94 -6.53 15.73 -5.06
C ALA A 94 -5.25 15.01 -5.52
N ILE A 95 -5.39 13.79 -6.05
CA ILE A 95 -4.25 13.00 -6.56
C ILE A 95 -3.70 13.65 -7.84
N ALA A 96 -4.57 14.08 -8.76
CA ALA A 96 -4.15 14.76 -9.99
C ALA A 96 -3.36 16.04 -9.68
N SER A 97 -3.85 16.92 -8.80
CA SER A 97 -3.14 18.15 -8.43
C SER A 97 -1.76 17.89 -7.80
N VAL A 98 -1.58 16.80 -7.06
CA VAL A 98 -0.26 16.40 -6.53
C VAL A 98 0.64 15.88 -7.64
N LEU A 99 0.15 14.97 -8.50
CA LEU A 99 0.94 14.37 -9.58
C LEU A 99 1.39 15.41 -10.63
N TYR A 100 0.57 16.42 -10.88
CA TYR A 100 0.89 17.52 -11.80
C TYR A 100 1.59 18.70 -11.12
N GLY A 101 1.83 18.63 -9.81
CA GLY A 101 2.57 19.67 -9.07
C GLY A 101 1.80 20.97 -8.85
N GLU A 102 0.48 20.99 -9.06
CA GLU A 102 -0.38 22.11 -8.66
C GLU A 102 -0.38 22.27 -7.12
N VAL A 103 -0.23 21.15 -6.41
CA VAL A 103 -0.05 21.10 -4.96
C VAL A 103 1.20 20.30 -4.62
N ASN A 104 2.09 20.88 -3.81
CA ASN A 104 3.27 20.18 -3.30
C ASN A 104 2.87 19.23 -2.15
N PRO A 105 3.22 17.93 -2.19
CA PRO A 105 2.91 17.00 -1.11
C PRO A 105 3.54 17.45 0.22
N SER A 106 2.71 17.61 1.26
CA SER A 106 3.14 18.09 2.58
C SER A 106 2.77 17.16 3.74
N GLY A 107 2.09 16.05 3.44
CA GLY A 107 1.73 15.04 4.44
C GLY A 107 2.95 14.37 5.09
N LYS A 108 2.78 13.92 6.33
CA LYS A 108 3.73 13.08 7.07
C LYS A 108 3.01 11.83 7.53
N LEU A 109 3.71 10.70 7.57
CA LEU A 109 3.15 9.46 8.07
C LEU A 109 2.86 9.60 9.57
N PRO A 110 1.62 9.30 10.02
CA PRO A 110 1.26 9.29 11.44
C PRO A 110 1.55 7.93 12.10
N PHE A 111 2.13 6.98 11.36
CA PHE A 111 2.51 5.65 11.80
C PHE A 111 3.77 5.17 11.08
N THR A 112 4.43 4.16 11.64
CA THR A 112 5.63 3.52 11.07
C THR A 112 5.23 2.52 9.98
N LEU A 113 5.93 2.56 8.86
CA LEU A 113 5.93 1.53 7.83
C LEU A 113 7.20 0.68 7.99
N ALA A 114 7.07 -0.50 8.58
CA ALA A 114 8.17 -1.45 8.71
C ALA A 114 8.45 -2.18 7.39
N LYS A 115 9.68 -2.68 7.23
CA LYS A 115 10.12 -3.42 6.04
C LYS A 115 9.43 -4.78 5.95
N SER A 116 9.34 -5.49 7.06
CA SER A 116 8.75 -6.83 7.13
C SER A 116 7.72 -6.94 8.24
N LEU A 117 6.87 -7.97 8.17
CA LEU A 117 5.91 -8.27 9.23
C LEU A 117 6.61 -8.55 10.57
N SER A 118 7.76 -9.22 10.53
CA SER A 118 8.55 -9.59 11.71
C SER A 118 9.23 -8.41 12.40
N ASP A 119 9.27 -7.23 11.77
CA ASP A 119 9.84 -6.03 12.38
C ASP A 119 8.84 -5.36 13.34
N TYR A 120 7.55 -5.63 13.20
CA TYR A 120 6.54 -5.20 14.17
C TYR A 120 6.58 -6.04 15.45
N PRO A 121 6.02 -5.54 16.57
CA PRO A 121 5.79 -6.35 17.76
C PRO A 121 5.11 -7.69 17.40
N PRO A 122 5.53 -8.80 18.05
CA PRO A 122 4.96 -10.10 17.77
C PRO A 122 3.46 -10.13 18.10
N ASN A 123 2.74 -11.06 17.49
CA ASN A 123 1.30 -11.24 17.68
C ASN A 123 0.44 -10.04 17.24
N GLY A 124 0.88 -9.24 16.26
CA GLY A 124 0.09 -8.13 15.74
C GLY A 124 -1.08 -8.51 14.81
N ILE A 125 -1.13 -9.76 14.34
CA ILE A 125 -2.20 -10.28 13.49
C ILE A 125 -2.75 -11.56 14.11
N TYR A 126 -4.05 -11.57 14.41
CA TYR A 126 -4.78 -12.71 14.94
C TYR A 126 -5.87 -13.13 13.97
N THR A 127 -5.75 -14.32 13.40
CA THR A 127 -6.73 -14.90 12.47
C THR A 127 -7.49 -16.09 13.06
N GLU A 128 -7.11 -16.51 14.28
CA GLU A 128 -7.70 -17.67 14.95
C GLU A 128 -8.82 -17.27 15.93
N ASN A 129 -9.85 -18.10 16.01
CA ASN A 129 -10.89 -17.94 17.03
C ASN A 129 -10.35 -18.40 18.38
N VAL A 130 -10.29 -17.47 19.35
CA VAL A 130 -9.90 -17.78 20.73
C VAL A 130 -11.12 -17.91 21.64
N SER A 131 -11.11 -18.93 22.50
CA SER A 131 -12.21 -19.21 23.44
C SER A 131 -12.27 -18.26 24.63
N ASP A 132 -11.15 -17.62 24.97
CA ASP A 132 -11.01 -16.65 26.04
C ASP A 132 -10.23 -15.44 25.50
N PRO A 133 -10.90 -14.44 24.89
CA PRO A 133 -10.24 -13.33 24.22
C PRO A 133 -9.56 -12.42 25.23
N HIS A 134 -8.25 -12.61 25.38
CA HIS A 134 -7.37 -11.75 26.17
C HIS A 134 -6.10 -11.44 25.37
N VAL A 135 -5.61 -10.21 25.47
CA VAL A 135 -4.36 -9.77 24.82
C VAL A 135 -3.47 -9.13 25.86
N VAL A 136 -2.22 -9.59 25.95
CA VAL A 136 -1.19 -9.05 26.84
C VAL A 136 -0.24 -8.20 25.99
N PHE A 137 -0.15 -6.91 26.31
CA PHE A 137 0.69 -5.95 25.61
C PHE A 137 2.10 -5.96 26.25
N GLU A 138 2.92 -6.94 25.88
CA GLU A 138 4.28 -7.13 26.42
C GLU A 138 5.25 -6.03 25.99
N GLU A 139 4.99 -5.37 24.86
CA GLU A 139 5.76 -4.24 24.36
C GLU A 139 5.61 -2.98 25.21
N GLY A 140 4.55 -2.89 26.02
CA GLY A 140 4.27 -1.77 26.90
C GLY A 140 4.21 -0.43 26.14
N ASN A 141 5.15 0.47 26.42
CA ASN A 141 5.21 1.79 25.78
C ASN A 141 6.02 1.80 24.47
N LEU A 142 6.61 0.67 24.07
CA LEU A 142 7.38 0.53 22.84
C LEU A 142 6.43 0.27 21.66
N ILE A 143 5.56 1.23 21.39
CA ILE A 143 4.60 1.17 20.29
C ILE A 143 5.03 2.06 19.13
N ASP A 144 4.68 1.62 17.92
CA ASP A 144 4.91 2.36 16.68
C ASP A 144 6.38 2.78 16.55
N TYR A 145 6.69 4.05 16.28
CA TYR A 145 8.07 4.52 16.09
C TYR A 145 8.95 4.33 17.34
N ARG A 146 8.39 4.08 18.54
CA ARG A 146 9.17 3.83 19.76
C ARG A 146 9.71 2.40 19.84
N TRP A 147 9.19 1.49 19.03
CA TRP A 147 9.67 0.11 18.95
C TRP A 147 11.02 0.00 18.21
N TYR A 148 11.28 0.94 17.29
CA TYR A 148 12.42 0.97 16.38
C TYR A 148 13.53 1.89 16.90
#